data_AF-A0A519H8N0-F1
#
_entry.id   AF-A0A519H8N0-F1
#
_cell.length_a   1.000
_cell.length_b   1.000
_cell.length_c   1.000
_cell.angle_alpha   90.00
_cell.angle_beta   90.00
_cell.angle_gamma   90.00
#
_symmetry.space_group_name_H-M   'P 1'
#
loop_
_entity.id
_entity.type
_entity.pdbx_description
1 polymer ?
#
loop_
_entity_poly.entity_id
_entity_poly.type
_entity_poly.pdbx_seq_one_letter_code
_entity_poly.pdbx_strand_id
1 'polypeptide(L)'
;MTAPHLLIPFAGRSTPACTAALADLRLPNLEALLARLTLTADDAQDDTTLSPPHERVLARALGLPDADGAIPWAALQARRTGLAPADGDWALITLCHWEVDVDDVVLGDPEAMTIDAAESDALLEAA
;
A
#
# COMPACT_ATOMS: atom_id res chain seq x y z
N MET A 1 8.62 20.45 -17.23
CA MET A 1 7.79 20.83 -16.07
C MET A 1 7.12 19.56 -15.57
N THR A 2 7.38 19.15 -14.33
CA THR A 2 6.69 17.99 -13.73
C THR A 2 5.26 18.42 -13.40
N ALA A 3 4.26 17.76 -13.96
CA ALA A 3 2.87 18.03 -13.61
C ALA A 3 2.62 17.52 -12.18
N PRO A 4 1.87 18.24 -11.34
CA PRO A 4 1.46 17.72 -10.03
C PRO A 4 0.49 16.56 -10.23
N HIS A 5 0.77 15.43 -9.57
CA HIS A 5 -0.11 14.26 -9.55
C HIS A 5 -0.77 14.15 -8.17
N LEU A 6 -2.09 13.99 -8.13
CA LEU A 6 -2.86 13.68 -6.92
C LEU A 6 -3.33 12.25 -6.99
N LEU A 7 -3.04 11.47 -5.94
CA LEU A 7 -3.49 10.10 -5.78
C LEU A 7 -4.29 10.00 -4.48
N ILE A 8 -5.53 9.50 -4.57
CA ILE A 8 -6.41 9.31 -3.41
C ILE A 8 -6.58 7.79 -3.20
N PRO A 9 -5.88 7.18 -2.22
CA PRO A 9 -5.99 5.75 -1.99
C PRO A 9 -7.37 5.40 -1.43
N PHE A 10 -7.84 4.18 -1.73
CA PHE A 10 -9.09 3.59 -1.20
C PHE A 10 -10.39 4.34 -1.53
N ALA A 11 -10.40 5.25 -2.51
CA ALA A 11 -11.56 6.11 -2.83
C ALA A 11 -12.73 5.42 -3.56
N GLY A 12 -12.60 4.16 -3.97
CA GLY A 12 -13.52 3.51 -4.94
C GLY A 12 -14.01 2.13 -4.55
N ARG A 13 -14.17 1.82 -3.25
CA ARG A 13 -14.71 0.50 -2.85
C ARG A 13 -16.17 0.36 -3.32
N SER A 14 -16.48 -0.74 -3.98
CA SER A 14 -17.82 -1.05 -4.53
C SER A 14 -18.80 -1.62 -3.49
N THR A 15 -18.51 -1.52 -2.19
CA THR A 15 -19.44 -2.02 -1.16
C THR A 15 -20.74 -1.21 -1.16
N PRO A 16 -21.90 -1.81 -0.81
CA PRO A 16 -23.17 -1.08 -0.76
C PRO A 16 -23.13 0.18 0.11
N ALA A 17 -22.41 0.13 1.24
CA ALA A 17 -22.26 1.27 2.14
C ALA A 17 -21.44 2.41 1.51
N CYS A 18 -20.36 2.09 0.79
CA CYS A 18 -19.57 3.08 0.05
C CYS A 18 -20.37 3.71 -1.09
N THR A 19 -21.11 2.91 -1.88
CA THR A 19 -21.95 3.41 -2.96
C THR A 19 -23.05 4.34 -2.44
N ALA A 20 -23.68 4.01 -1.31
CA ALA A 20 -24.66 4.87 -0.67
C ALA A 20 -24.03 6.18 -0.16
N ALA A 21 -22.87 6.10 0.48
CA ALA A 21 -22.16 7.28 0.98
C ALA A 21 -21.75 8.25 -0.14
N LEU A 22 -21.40 7.73 -1.33
CA LEU A 22 -21.04 8.56 -2.48
C LEU A 22 -22.17 9.49 -2.95
N ALA A 23 -23.44 9.11 -2.77
CA ALA A 23 -24.57 9.92 -3.20
C ALA A 23 -24.69 11.26 -2.45
N ASP A 24 -24.33 11.27 -1.17
CA ASP A 24 -24.45 12.44 -0.29
C ASP A 24 -23.10 13.11 0.03
N LEU A 25 -21.99 12.55 -0.46
CA LEU A 25 -20.64 13.04 -0.20
C LEU A 25 -20.41 14.39 -0.90
N ARG A 26 -20.07 15.43 -0.14
CA ARG A 26 -19.80 16.77 -0.65
C ARG A 26 -18.30 17.02 -0.75
N LEU A 27 -17.77 17.11 -1.98
CA LEU A 27 -16.34 17.35 -2.22
C LEU A 27 -16.14 18.55 -3.17
N PRO A 28 -16.50 19.78 -2.75
CA PRO A 28 -16.60 20.92 -3.65
C PRO A 28 -15.29 21.23 -4.40
N ASN A 29 -14.14 21.04 -3.75
CA ASN A 29 -12.83 21.24 -4.39
C ASN A 29 -12.50 20.14 -5.41
N LEU A 30 -12.88 18.89 -5.12
CA LEU A 30 -12.66 17.77 -6.04
C LEU A 30 -13.63 17.85 -7.24
N GLU A 31 -14.89 18.20 -6.99
CA GLU A 31 -15.91 18.45 -8.03
C GLU A 31 -15.45 19.54 -8.99
N ALA A 32 -14.99 20.69 -8.47
CA ALA A 32 -14.47 21.80 -9.27
C ALA A 32 -13.21 21.42 -10.07
N LEU A 33 -12.35 20.58 -9.50
CA LEU A 33 -11.17 20.07 -10.19
C LEU A 33 -11.55 19.10 -11.31
N LEU A 34 -12.38 18.09 -11.02
CA LEU A 34 -12.81 17.08 -11.98
C LEU A 34 -13.56 17.70 -13.17
N ALA A 35 -14.34 18.76 -12.96
CA ALA A 35 -15.01 19.50 -14.04
C ALA A 35 -14.05 20.13 -15.07
N ARG A 36 -12.75 20.24 -14.75
CA ARG A 36 -11.70 20.79 -15.60
C ARG A 36 -10.75 19.74 -16.16
N LEU A 37 -10.88 18.49 -15.73
CA LEU A 37 -10.04 17.39 -16.14
C LEU A 37 -10.78 16.52 -17.16
N THR A 38 -10.02 15.91 -18.06
CA THR A 38 -10.54 14.89 -18.98
C THR A 38 -10.04 13.54 -18.51
N LEU A 39 -10.93 12.56 -18.41
CA LEU A 39 -10.54 11.18 -18.14
C LEU A 39 -9.67 10.66 -19.29
N THR A 40 -8.42 10.33 -19.01
CA THR A 40 -7.47 9.82 -20.01
C THR A 40 -7.32 8.30 -19.98
N ALA A 41 -7.53 7.70 -18.80
CA ALA A 41 -7.42 6.26 -18.58
C ALA A 41 -8.29 5.87 -17.39
N ASP A 42 -8.78 4.65 -17.40
CA ASP A 42 -9.47 3.99 -16.29
C ASP A 42 -8.71 2.71 -15.93
N ASP A 43 -8.71 2.33 -14.65
CA ASP A 43 -7.98 1.17 -14.12
C ASP A 43 -8.89 0.34 -13.21
N ALA A 44 -9.96 -0.20 -13.81
CA ALA A 44 -10.89 -1.14 -13.19
C ALA A 44 -10.27 -2.54 -13.13
N GLN A 45 -10.39 -3.21 -11.98
CA GLN A 45 -9.88 -4.57 -11.76
C GLN A 45 -10.87 -5.38 -10.92
N ASP A 46 -10.61 -6.69 -10.86
CA ASP A 46 -11.32 -7.60 -9.97
C ASP A 46 -10.98 -7.31 -8.49
N ASP A 47 -11.92 -7.58 -7.59
CA ASP A 47 -11.73 -7.45 -6.14
C ASP A 47 -10.65 -8.41 -5.59
N THR A 48 -10.25 -9.42 -6.39
CA THR A 48 -9.19 -10.38 -6.08
C THR A 48 -7.78 -9.93 -6.49
N THR A 49 -7.65 -8.81 -7.21
CA THR A 49 -6.34 -8.24 -7.58
C THR A 49 -5.57 -7.82 -6.33
N LEU A 50 -4.31 -8.24 -6.23
CA LEU A 50 -3.50 -8.08 -5.02
C LEU A 50 -2.93 -6.66 -4.86
N SER A 51 -2.54 -6.03 -5.96
CA SER A 51 -2.03 -4.67 -5.99
C SER A 51 -3.17 -3.70 -6.23
N PRO A 52 -3.59 -2.83 -5.30
CA PRO A 52 -4.69 -1.91 -5.51
C PRO A 52 -4.38 -0.84 -6.58
N PRO A 53 -5.39 -0.20 -7.19
CA PRO A 53 -5.19 0.76 -8.29
C PRO A 53 -4.20 1.89 -7.97
N HIS A 54 -4.23 2.37 -6.74
CA HIS A 54 -3.36 3.46 -6.32
C HIS A 54 -1.89 3.04 -6.25
N GLU A 55 -1.58 1.79 -5.87
CA GLU A 55 -0.23 1.26 -5.90
C GLU A 55 0.31 1.11 -7.32
N ARG A 56 -0.51 0.59 -8.25
CA ARG A 56 -0.09 0.44 -9.66
C ARG A 56 0.18 1.78 -10.33
N VAL A 57 -0.68 2.76 -10.12
CA VAL A 57 -0.48 4.13 -10.63
C VAL A 57 0.79 4.75 -10.04
N LEU A 58 1.05 4.55 -8.75
CA LEU A 58 2.28 5.01 -8.12
C LEU A 58 3.52 4.30 -8.72
N ALA A 59 3.46 2.98 -8.94
CA ALA A 59 4.55 2.22 -9.56
C ALA A 59 4.88 2.77 -10.96
N ARG A 60 3.87 2.98 -11.81
CA ARG A 60 4.02 3.57 -13.15
C ARG A 60 4.64 4.97 -13.10
N ALA A 61 4.18 5.82 -12.17
CA ALA A 61 4.72 7.17 -12.00
C ALA A 61 6.19 7.17 -11.54
N LEU A 62 6.63 6.11 -10.86
CA LEU A 62 8.02 5.89 -10.43
C LEU A 62 8.86 5.12 -11.45
N GLY A 63 8.28 4.69 -12.58
CA GLY A 63 8.96 3.87 -13.58
C GLY A 63 9.27 2.44 -13.11
N LEU A 64 8.50 1.92 -12.16
CA LEU A 64 8.60 0.54 -11.68
C LEU A 64 7.71 -0.41 -12.49
N PRO A 65 8.04 -1.72 -12.55
CA PRO A 65 7.10 -2.72 -12.99
C PRO A 65 5.88 -2.76 -12.05
N ASP A 66 4.70 -2.96 -12.63
CA ASP A 66 3.39 -2.91 -11.95
C ASP A 66 2.62 -4.24 -12.04
N ALA A 67 3.34 -5.36 -12.17
CA ALA A 67 2.75 -6.69 -12.17
C ALA A 67 2.00 -6.95 -10.84
N ASP A 68 0.80 -7.52 -10.95
CA ASP A 68 -0.08 -7.74 -9.80
C ASP A 68 0.60 -8.59 -8.72
N GLY A 69 0.60 -8.09 -7.48
CA GLY A 69 1.27 -8.72 -6.34
C GLY A 69 2.80 -8.71 -6.38
N ALA A 70 3.42 -8.09 -7.38
CA ALA A 70 4.87 -8.14 -7.62
C ALA A 70 5.52 -6.77 -7.80
N ILE A 71 4.89 -5.69 -7.31
CA ILE A 71 5.48 -4.35 -7.32
C ILE A 71 6.68 -4.33 -6.35
N PRO A 72 7.90 -3.94 -6.80
CA PRO A 72 9.13 -4.10 -6.03
C PRO A 72 9.33 -2.98 -5.00
N TRP A 73 8.35 -2.81 -4.09
CA TRP A 73 8.37 -1.77 -3.06
C TRP A 73 9.58 -1.91 -2.13
N ALA A 74 9.89 -3.13 -1.70
CA ALA A 74 11.01 -3.41 -0.83
C ALA A 74 12.36 -3.05 -1.48
N ALA A 75 12.56 -3.41 -2.76
CA ALA A 75 13.78 -3.07 -3.49
C ALA A 75 13.91 -1.56 -3.71
N LEU A 76 12.80 -0.87 -4.00
CA LEU A 76 12.79 0.59 -4.07
C LEU A 76 13.21 1.22 -2.73
N GLN A 77 12.68 0.71 -1.61
CA GLN A 77 13.03 1.20 -0.28
C GLN A 77 14.50 0.97 0.05
N ALA A 78 15.02 -0.24 -0.17
CA ALA A 78 16.42 -0.58 0.07
C ALA A 78 17.38 0.31 -0.74
N ARG A 79 17.05 0.58 -2.01
CA ARG A 79 17.80 1.53 -2.85
C ARG A 79 17.78 2.96 -2.30
N ARG A 80 16.63 3.41 -1.77
CA ARG A 80 16.48 4.76 -1.19
C ARG A 80 17.23 4.91 0.14
N THR A 81 17.33 3.84 0.93
CA THR A 81 18.04 3.84 2.22
C THR A 81 19.52 3.49 2.08
N GLY A 82 19.99 3.18 0.86
CA GLY A 82 21.40 2.86 0.61
C GLY A 82 21.84 1.50 1.16
N LEU A 83 20.92 0.56 1.34
CA LEU A 83 21.25 -0.80 1.76
C LEU A 83 21.93 -1.55 0.60
N ALA A 84 23.03 -2.24 0.90
CA ALA A 84 23.81 -3.02 -0.07
C ALA A 84 23.70 -4.53 0.21
N PRO A 85 23.73 -5.40 -0.82
CA PRO A 85 23.79 -5.06 -2.24
C PRO A 85 22.43 -4.60 -2.80
N ALA A 86 22.41 -3.48 -3.52
CA ALA A 86 21.19 -2.88 -4.08
C ALA A 86 20.44 -3.79 -5.07
N ASP A 87 21.12 -4.80 -5.63
CA ASP A 87 20.60 -5.71 -6.66
C ASP A 87 20.13 -7.08 -6.12
N GLY A 88 19.91 -7.18 -4.80
CA GLY A 88 19.36 -8.38 -4.17
C GLY A 88 17.83 -8.48 -4.22
N ASP A 89 17.30 -9.64 -3.81
CA ASP A 89 15.88 -9.79 -3.51
C ASP A 89 15.59 -9.14 -2.15
N TRP A 90 14.56 -8.28 -2.11
CA TRP A 90 14.22 -7.50 -0.93
C TRP A 90 12.80 -7.80 -0.47
N ALA A 91 12.63 -7.82 0.85
CA ALA A 91 11.33 -7.90 1.49
C ALA A 91 11.20 -6.81 2.56
N LEU A 92 9.97 -6.34 2.77
CA LEU A 92 9.62 -5.55 3.95
C LEU A 92 9.04 -6.52 4.97
N ILE A 93 9.63 -6.58 6.16
CA ILE A 93 9.23 -7.48 7.22
C ILE A 93 8.88 -6.64 8.44
N THR A 94 7.68 -6.86 8.98
CA THR A 94 7.23 -6.26 10.24
C THR A 94 7.15 -7.38 11.27
N LEU A 95 7.88 -7.24 12.36
CA LEU A 95 7.76 -8.14 13.51
C LEU A 95 6.35 -8.01 14.10
N CYS A 96 5.71 -9.13 14.42
CA CYS A 96 4.34 -9.16 14.92
C CYS A 96 4.11 -10.36 15.83
N HIS A 97 3.03 -10.30 16.61
CA HIS A 97 2.61 -11.38 17.50
C HIS A 97 1.36 -12.08 16.95
N TRP A 98 1.45 -13.40 16.81
CA TRP A 98 0.34 -14.25 16.41
C TRP A 98 -0.16 -15.06 17.61
N GLU A 99 -1.46 -14.95 17.88
CA GLU A 99 -2.17 -15.84 18.79
C GLU A 99 -2.94 -16.86 17.94
N VAL A 100 -2.70 -18.15 18.20
CA VAL A 100 -3.31 -19.26 17.47
C VAL A 100 -4.12 -20.10 18.45
N ASP A 101 -5.44 -20.08 18.30
CA ASP A 101 -6.38 -20.96 19.01
C ASP A 101 -6.93 -22.03 18.03
N VAL A 102 -7.75 -22.94 18.52
CA VAL A 102 -8.38 -24.02 17.76
C VAL A 102 -9.31 -23.48 16.67
N ASP A 103 -10.04 -22.41 16.96
CA ASP A 103 -11.09 -21.87 16.09
C ASP A 103 -10.65 -20.60 15.34
N ASP A 104 -9.60 -19.91 15.78
CA ASP A 104 -9.17 -18.63 15.23
C ASP A 104 -7.67 -18.36 15.33
N VAL A 105 -7.22 -17.45 14.48
CA VAL A 105 -5.85 -16.93 14.43
C VAL A 105 -5.94 -15.41 14.44
N VAL A 106 -5.32 -14.80 15.45
CA VAL A 106 -5.33 -13.34 15.65
C VAL A 106 -3.93 -12.81 15.44
N LEU A 107 -3.82 -11.79 14.59
CA LEU A 107 -2.63 -10.95 14.48
C LEU A 107 -2.80 -9.77 15.43
N GLY A 108 -1.98 -9.71 16.48
CA GLY A 108 -1.92 -8.55 17.37
C GLY A 108 -1.42 -7.31 16.63
N ASP A 109 -1.77 -6.12 17.14
CA ASP A 109 -1.31 -4.85 16.56
C ASP A 109 0.23 -4.76 16.60
N PRO A 110 0.93 -4.72 15.45
CA PRO A 110 2.38 -4.62 15.43
C PRO A 110 2.92 -3.35 16.09
N GLU A 111 2.17 -2.25 16.10
CA GLU A 111 2.59 -0.99 16.73
C GLU A 111 2.46 -1.03 18.26
N ALA A 112 1.57 -1.87 18.79
CA ALA A 112 1.41 -2.06 20.23
C ALA A 112 2.52 -2.94 20.85
N MET A 113 3.32 -3.58 19.99
CA MET A 113 4.39 -4.47 20.41
C MET A 113 5.58 -3.66 20.94
N THR A 114 5.75 -3.68 22.25
CA THR A 114 6.85 -3.00 22.93
C THR A 114 8.10 -3.88 22.92
N ILE A 115 8.71 -4.05 21.74
CA ILE A 115 10.03 -4.67 21.60
C ILE A 115 11.04 -3.56 21.42
N ASP A 116 12.02 -3.50 22.33
CA ASP A 116 13.12 -2.55 22.19
C ASP A 116 14.17 -3.03 21.17
N ALA A 117 15.11 -2.16 20.83
CA ALA A 117 16.15 -2.48 19.85
C ALA A 117 17.05 -3.64 20.30
N ALA A 118 17.34 -3.76 21.60
CA ALA A 118 18.21 -4.81 22.12
C ALA A 118 17.51 -6.18 22.12
N GLU A 119 16.22 -6.21 22.43
CA GLU A 119 15.36 -7.39 22.31
C GLU A 119 15.23 -7.83 20.84
N SER A 120 15.04 -6.88 19.92
CA SER A 120 15.03 -7.16 18.48
C SER A 120 16.34 -7.76 17.99
N ASP A 121 17.48 -7.20 18.39
CA ASP A 121 18.80 -7.72 18.03
C ASP A 121 19.04 -9.13 18.61
N ALA A 122 18.63 -9.36 19.87
CA ALA A 122 18.73 -10.67 20.51
C ALA A 122 17.86 -11.74 19.81
N LEU A 123 16.66 -11.37 19.36
CA LEU A 123 15.79 -12.25 18.57
C LEU A 123 16.39 -12.60 17.21
N LEU A 124 17.02 -11.62 16.54
CA LEU A 124 17.67 -11.85 15.26
C LEU A 124 18.88 -12.80 15.38
N GLU A 125 19.69 -12.65 16.42
CA GLU A 125 20.85 -13.53 16.68
C GLU A 125 20.43 -14.97 17.05
N ALA A 126 19.22 -15.16 17.56
CA ALA A 126 18.71 -16.48 17.95
C ALA A 126 18.01 -17.25 16.80
N ALA A 127 17.75 -16.59 15.67
CA ALA A 127 17.06 -17.15 14.50
C ALA A 127 18.01 -17.84 13.51
#